data_AF-A0A8X6T1E7-F1
#
_entry.id   AF-A0A8X6T1E7-F1
#
_cell.length_a   1.000
_cell.length_b   1.000
_cell.length_c   1.000
_cell.angle_alpha   90.00
_cell.angle_beta   90.00
_cell.angle_gamma   90.00
#
_symmetry.space_group_name_H-M   'P 1'
#
loop_
_entity.id
_entity.type
_entity.pdbx_description
1 polymer ?
#
loop_
_entity_poly.entity_id
_entity_poly.type
_entity_poly.pdbx_seq_one_letter_code
_entity_poly.pdbx_strand_id
1 'polypeptide(L)'
;SKLEDERDPYGCYVRQVHHKKPEENGVKTMDELFRSAVENFGERECYGVREAFGEEVEETSSGKVFKKMNLGEYRWSTFNEINQRVDDVSKGLLSLGVRSKKPVILLAETRLEWIITAQACFRINVPGN
;
A
#
# COMPACT_ATOMS: atom_id res chain seq x y z
N SER A 1 -0.36 -18.33 -22.71
CA SER A 1 0.41 -17.24 -23.38
C SER A 1 1.75 -17.06 -22.67
N LYS A 2 2.70 -16.19 -23.10
CA LYS A 2 3.94 -15.93 -22.33
C LYS A 2 3.69 -15.46 -20.88
N LEU A 3 2.46 -15.09 -20.55
CA LEU A 3 2.04 -14.63 -19.22
C LEU A 3 1.68 -15.79 -18.24
N GLU A 4 1.69 -17.04 -18.69
CA GLU A 4 1.26 -18.22 -17.89
C GLU A 4 2.36 -19.27 -17.74
N ASP A 5 3.61 -18.94 -18.10
CA ASP A 5 4.71 -19.88 -17.89
C ASP A 5 5.10 -19.90 -16.41
N GLU A 6 4.66 -20.94 -15.70
CA GLU A 6 4.94 -21.14 -14.27
C GLU A 6 6.45 -21.25 -13.96
N ARG A 7 7.29 -21.42 -14.98
CA ARG A 7 8.75 -21.50 -14.85
C ARG A 7 9.45 -20.20 -15.17
N ASP A 8 8.74 -19.14 -15.55
CA ASP A 8 9.32 -17.81 -15.72
C ASP A 8 9.51 -17.16 -14.35
N PRO A 9 10.74 -17.08 -13.81
CA PRO A 9 10.98 -16.42 -12.53
C PRO A 9 10.53 -14.96 -12.51
N TYR A 10 10.36 -14.31 -13.68
CA TYR A 10 9.92 -12.93 -13.81
C TYR A 10 8.43 -12.81 -14.12
N GLY A 11 7.70 -13.93 -14.21
CA GLY A 11 6.25 -13.94 -14.40
C GLY A 11 5.53 -13.43 -13.15
N CYS A 12 4.54 -12.54 -13.33
CA CYS A 12 3.80 -11.94 -12.20
C CYS A 12 2.97 -12.95 -11.38
N TYR A 13 2.80 -14.18 -11.88
CA TYR A 13 2.13 -15.29 -11.19
C TYR A 13 3.09 -16.26 -10.51
N VAL A 14 4.39 -16.18 -10.78
CA VAL A 14 5.39 -17.11 -10.27
C VAL A 14 5.90 -16.61 -8.92
N ARG A 15 5.41 -17.23 -7.83
CA ARG A 15 5.93 -16.96 -6.49
C ARG A 15 7.36 -17.49 -6.36
N GLN A 16 8.33 -16.59 -6.40
CA GLN A 16 9.74 -16.96 -6.14
C GLN A 16 10.00 -17.43 -4.71
N VAL A 17 9.17 -16.99 -3.75
CA VAL A 17 9.33 -17.32 -2.34
C VAL A 17 8.04 -17.94 -1.80
N HIS A 18 8.14 -19.15 -1.27
CA HIS A 18 7.07 -19.83 -0.56
C HIS A 18 7.14 -19.48 0.92
N HIS A 19 6.52 -18.36 1.29
CA HIS A 19 6.30 -18.06 2.70
C HIS A 19 5.27 -19.04 3.27
N LYS A 20 5.52 -19.56 4.47
CA LYS A 20 4.49 -20.26 5.26
C LYS A 20 3.29 -19.31 5.32
N LYS A 21 2.10 -19.79 4.95
CA LYS A 21 0.87 -19.00 5.06
C LYS A 21 0.79 -18.49 6.50
N PRO A 22 0.53 -17.18 6.73
CA PRO A 22 0.37 -16.68 8.09
C PRO A 22 -0.67 -17.53 8.80
N GLU A 23 -0.37 -17.97 10.02
CA GLU A 23 -1.37 -18.66 10.84
C GLU A 23 -2.47 -17.62 11.13
N GLU A 24 -3.66 -17.87 10.61
CA GLU A 24 -4.85 -17.03 10.80
C GLU A 24 -5.31 -17.19 12.26
N ASN A 25 -4.56 -16.59 13.19
CA ASN A 25 -4.71 -16.68 14.64
C ASN A 25 -5.96 -15.96 15.13
N GLY A 26 -7.15 -16.36 14.66
CA GLY A 26 -8.42 -15.80 15.08
C GLY A 26 -8.61 -14.31 14.75
N VAL A 27 -7.86 -13.77 13.79
CA VAL A 27 -8.02 -12.41 13.26
C VAL A 27 -9.37 -12.29 12.55
N LYS A 28 -10.19 -11.32 12.94
CA LYS A 28 -11.57 -11.11 12.47
C LYS A 28 -11.73 -9.84 11.64
N THR A 29 -10.79 -8.90 11.74
CA THR A 29 -10.86 -7.61 11.02
C THR A 29 -9.58 -7.30 10.26
N MET A 30 -9.69 -6.43 9.24
CA MET A 30 -8.53 -5.95 8.48
C MET A 30 -7.55 -5.14 9.35
N ASP A 31 -8.05 -4.40 10.35
CA ASP A 31 -7.20 -3.68 11.30
C ASP A 31 -6.44 -4.63 12.22
N GLU A 32 -7.07 -5.71 12.71
CA GLU A 32 -6.38 -6.76 13.47
C GLU A 32 -5.30 -7.47 12.63
N LEU A 33 -5.59 -7.72 11.35
CA LEU A 33 -4.60 -8.31 10.44
C LEU A 33 -3.38 -7.40 10.27
N PHE A 34 -3.63 -6.10 10.06
CA PHE A 34 -2.56 -5.12 9.93
C PHE A 34 -1.76 -4.96 11.23
N ARG A 35 -2.43 -4.89 12.40
CA ARG A 35 -1.75 -4.85 13.70
C ARG A 35 -0.91 -6.09 13.95
N SER A 36 -1.41 -7.28 13.62
CA SER A 36 -0.62 -8.52 13.70
C SER A 36 0.64 -8.45 12.83
N ALA A 37 0.54 -7.89 11.62
CA ALA A 37 1.72 -7.69 10.78
C ALA A 37 2.72 -6.69 11.40
N VAL A 38 2.23 -5.60 12.00
CA VAL A 38 3.07 -4.61 12.71
C VAL A 38 3.75 -5.25 13.93
N GLU A 39 3.04 -6.04 14.73
CA GLU A 39 3.60 -6.73 15.90
C GLU A 39 4.71 -7.72 15.52
N ASN A 40 4.53 -8.45 14.42
CA ASN A 40 5.49 -9.48 13.98
C ASN A 40 6.66 -8.90 13.17
N PHE A 41 6.47 -7.78 12.48
CA PHE A 41 7.39 -7.27 11.48
C PHE A 41 7.68 -5.76 11.58
N GLY A 42 7.45 -5.15 12.75
CA GLY A 42 7.49 -3.69 12.95
C GLY A 42 8.67 -2.95 12.31
N GLU A 43 9.88 -3.48 12.44
CA GLU A 43 11.11 -2.87 11.91
C GLU A 43 11.39 -3.19 10.43
N ARG A 44 10.59 -4.06 9.79
CA ARG A 44 10.78 -4.42 8.38
C ARG A 44 10.15 -3.37 7.47
N GLU A 45 10.83 -3.09 6.36
CA GLU A 45 10.33 -2.25 5.27
C GLU A 45 9.09 -2.89 4.61
N CYS A 46 8.04 -2.10 4.39
CA CYS A 46 6.75 -2.59 3.91
C CYS A 46 6.17 -1.80 2.73
N TYR A 47 6.49 -0.52 2.59
CA TYR A 47 6.11 0.28 1.42
C TYR A 47 7.28 1.11 0.92
N GLY A 48 7.53 1.05 -0.39
CA GLY A 48 8.53 1.85 -1.08
C GLY A 48 7.86 2.88 -1.97
N VAL A 49 8.28 4.15 -1.86
CA VAL A 49 7.83 5.25 -2.74
C VAL A 49 9.01 5.88 -3.46
N ARG A 50 8.80 6.32 -4.70
CA ARG A 50 9.80 7.09 -5.46
C ARG A 50 9.34 8.52 -5.62
N GLU A 51 10.24 9.45 -5.37
CA GLU A 51 9.99 10.86 -5.64
C GLU A 51 10.00 11.10 -7.16
N ALA A 52 9.00 11.82 -7.67
CA ALA A 52 8.96 12.23 -9.06
C ALA A 52 9.68 13.57 -9.21
N PHE A 53 10.85 13.54 -9.85
CA PHE A 53 11.67 14.74 -10.10
C PHE A 53 11.22 15.51 -11.34
N GLY A 54 10.52 14.86 -12.27
CA GLY A 54 9.99 15.51 -13.46
C GLY A 54 9.55 14.53 -14.54
N GLU A 55 9.23 15.08 -15.71
CA GLU A 55 8.84 14.34 -16.90
C GLU A 55 9.67 14.86 -18.08
N GLU A 56 10.35 13.96 -18.78
CA GLU A 56 11.00 14.23 -20.05
C GLU A 56 10.06 13.83 -21.19
N VAL A 57 9.93 14.73 -22.16
CA VAL A 57 9.12 14.50 -23.35
C VAL A 57 10.06 14.28 -24.53
N GLU A 58 10.05 13.06 -25.07
CA GLU A 58 10.80 12.71 -26.27
C GLU A 58 9.84 12.65 -27.47
N GLU A 59 10.04 13.54 -28.43
CA GLU A 59 9.35 13.49 -29.72
C GLU A 59 10.16 12.64 -30.70
N THR A 60 9.59 11.53 -31.15
CA THR A 60 10.22 10.71 -32.18
C THR A 60 9.98 11.31 -33.56
N SER A 61 10.86 11.02 -34.53
CA SER A 61 10.71 11.41 -35.93
C SER A 61 9.43 10.90 -36.61
N SER A 62 8.75 9.92 -36.00
CA SER A 62 7.43 9.42 -36.39
C SER A 62 6.24 10.23 -35.83
N GLY A 63 6.50 11.31 -35.08
CA GLY A 63 5.47 12.14 -34.43
C GLY A 63 4.89 11.56 -33.14
N LYS A 64 5.46 10.47 -32.62
CA LYS A 64 5.02 9.87 -31.35
C LYS A 64 5.69 10.59 -30.18
N VAL A 65 4.87 11.07 -29.25
CA VAL A 65 5.34 11.70 -28.01
C VAL A 65 5.47 10.64 -26.93
N PHE A 66 6.68 10.44 -26.41
CA PHE A 66 6.94 9.61 -25.25
C PHE A 66 7.18 10.47 -24.02
N LYS A 67 6.45 10.15 -22.95
CA LYS A 67 6.56 10.79 -21.65
C LYS A 67 7.31 9.85 -20.72
N LYS A 68 8.50 10.25 -20.31
CA LYS A 68 9.38 9.48 -19.42
C LYS A 68 9.41 10.17 -18.07
N MET A 69 8.96 9.49 -17.03
CA MET A 69 9.06 10.01 -15.67
C MET A 69 10.49 9.85 -15.13
N ASN A 70 11.05 10.96 -14.65
CA ASN A 70 12.29 10.99 -13.89
C ASN A 70 11.97 10.73 -12.42
N LEU A 71 12.28 9.52 -11.97
CA LEU A 71 11.98 9.05 -10.62
C LEU A 71 13.28 8.86 -9.82
N GLY A 72 13.28 9.31 -8.56
CA GLY A 72 14.38 9.11 -7.63
C GLY A 72 14.49 7.69 -7.08
N GLU A 73 15.34 7.54 -6.07
CA GLU A 73 15.51 6.27 -5.34
C GLU A 73 14.24 5.91 -4.54
N TYR A 74 14.07 4.61 -4.28
CA TYR A 74 13.03 4.16 -3.37
C TYR A 74 13.32 4.63 -1.95
N ARG A 75 12.35 5.29 -1.33
CA ARG A 75 12.29 5.51 0.10
C ARG A 75 11.33 4.49 0.69
N TRP A 76 11.85 3.64 1.57
CA TRP A 76 11.08 2.62 2.24
C TRP A 76 10.57 3.12 3.59
N SER A 77 9.40 2.66 3.98
CA SER A 77 8.85 2.87 5.32
C SER A 77 8.65 1.54 6.03
N THR A 78 8.95 1.52 7.32
CA THR A 78 8.76 0.32 8.16
C THR A 78 7.29 0.14 8.54
N PHE A 79 6.91 -1.07 8.97
CA PHE A 79 5.57 -1.31 9.49
C PHE A 79 5.23 -0.38 10.66
N ASN A 80 6.19 -0.09 11.54
CA ASN A 80 6.01 0.82 12.68
C ASN A 80 5.72 2.26 12.25
N GLU A 81 6.47 2.79 11.28
CA GLU A 81 6.24 4.14 10.75
C GLU A 81 4.87 4.27 10.10
N ILE A 82 4.45 3.25 9.37
CA ILE A 82 3.13 3.23 8.71
C ILE A 82 2.02 3.09 9.75
N ASN A 83 2.20 2.26 10.77
CA ASN A 83 1.24 2.14 11.86
C ASN A 83 0.98 3.47 12.56
N GLN A 84 2.04 4.25 12.79
CA GLN A 84 1.93 5.60 13.35
C GLN A 84 1.13 6.52 12.43
N ARG A 85 1.44 6.53 11.13
CA ARG A 85 0.69 7.33 10.13
C ARG A 85 -0.79 6.93 10.05
N VAL A 86 -1.09 5.64 10.10
CA VAL A 86 -2.46 5.12 10.14
C VAL A 86 -3.18 5.61 11.40
N ASP A 87 -2.51 5.64 12.54
CA ASP A 87 -3.08 6.14 13.80
C ASP A 87 -3.42 7.64 13.72
N ASP A 88 -2.49 8.45 13.19
CA ASP A 88 -2.68 9.90 13.04
C ASP A 88 -3.81 10.22 12.06
N VAL A 89 -3.87 9.52 10.92
CA VAL A 89 -4.97 9.67 9.94
C VAL A 89 -6.30 9.21 10.55
N SER A 90 -6.31 8.12 11.33
CA SER A 90 -7.52 7.63 12.02
C SER A 90 -8.08 8.69 12.98
N LYS A 91 -7.21 9.32 13.78
CA LYS A 91 -7.59 10.42 14.68
C LYS A 91 -8.12 11.63 13.92
N GLY A 92 -7.49 11.98 12.79
CA GLY A 92 -7.95 13.06 11.91
C GLY A 92 -9.33 12.78 11.30
N LEU A 93 -9.57 11.57 10.80
CA LEU A 93 -10.88 11.18 10.27
C LEU A 93 -11.96 11.23 11.37
N LEU A 94 -11.65 10.77 12.58
CA LEU A 94 -12.56 10.85 13.72
C LEU A 94 -12.87 12.30 14.12
N SER A 95 -11.87 13.19 14.13
CA SER A 95 -12.07 14.61 14.47
C SER A 95 -12.92 15.34 13.42
N LEU A 96 -12.83 14.93 12.15
CA LEU A 96 -13.68 15.42 11.04
C LEU A 96 -15.10 14.83 11.02
N GLY A 97 -15.45 13.95 11.96
CA GLY A 97 -16.80 13.39 12.06
C GLY A 97 -17.05 12.12 11.26
N VAL A 98 -16.01 11.50 10.68
CA VAL A 98 -16.09 10.15 10.11
C VAL A 98 -16.35 9.16 11.24
N ARG A 99 -17.24 8.19 11.00
CA ARG A 99 -17.68 7.21 12.00
C ARG A 99 -17.79 5.83 11.37
N SER A 100 -17.72 4.79 12.19
CA SER A 100 -18.03 3.42 11.78
C SER A 100 -19.37 3.36 11.04
N LYS A 101 -19.44 2.49 10.03
CA LYS A 101 -20.61 2.28 9.14
C LYS A 101 -21.01 3.47 8.27
N LYS A 102 -20.26 4.58 8.26
CA LYS A 102 -20.44 5.64 7.26
C LYS A 102 -19.55 5.36 6.03
N PRO A 103 -20.09 5.49 4.81
CA PRO A 103 -19.30 5.28 3.60
C PRO A 103 -18.23 6.37 3.45
N VAL A 104 -17.04 5.96 3.02
CA VAL A 104 -15.92 6.83 2.66
C VAL A 104 -15.48 6.46 1.24
N ILE A 105 -15.29 7.48 0.39
CA ILE A 105 -14.81 7.29 -0.98
C ILE A 105 -13.36 7.78 -1.04
N LEU A 106 -12.46 6.91 -1.48
CA LEU A 106 -11.05 7.25 -1.69
C LEU A 106 -10.76 7.29 -3.19
N LEU A 107 -10.46 8.47 -3.71
CA LEU A 107 -10.05 8.68 -5.09
C LEU A 107 -8.57 9.08 -5.12
N ALA A 108 -7.71 8.14 -5.47
CA ALA A 108 -6.31 8.40 -5.77
C ALA A 108 -5.78 7.28 -6.69
N GLU A 109 -4.66 7.54 -7.33
CA GLU A 109 -3.85 6.49 -7.96
C GLU A 109 -3.23 5.56 -6.88
N THR A 110 -2.44 4.57 -7.30
CA THR A 110 -1.73 3.62 -6.41
C THR A 110 -0.63 4.31 -5.60
N ARG A 111 -1.04 5.15 -4.66
CA ARG A 111 -0.19 5.99 -3.80
C ARG A 111 -0.18 5.48 -2.37
N LEU A 112 0.92 5.74 -1.65
CA LEU A 112 1.07 5.35 -0.25
C LEU A 112 -0.01 5.98 0.65
N GLU A 113 -0.40 7.22 0.36
CA GLU A 113 -1.44 7.91 1.10
C GLU A 113 -2.79 7.21 0.98
N TRP A 114 -3.08 6.59 -0.18
CA TRP A 114 -4.30 5.83 -0.38
C TRP A 114 -4.35 4.61 0.55
N ILE A 115 -3.28 3.81 0.61
CA ILE A 115 -3.26 2.62 1.45
C ILE A 115 -3.28 2.97 2.94
N ILE A 116 -2.58 4.03 3.36
CA ILE A 116 -2.64 4.53 4.75
C ILE A 116 -4.07 4.94 5.10
N THR A 117 -4.75 5.67 4.22
CA THR A 117 -6.12 6.14 4.45
C THR A 117 -7.10 4.97 4.49
N ALA A 118 -6.93 3.97 3.63
CA ALA A 118 -7.73 2.75 3.67
C ALA A 118 -7.56 1.98 4.99
N GLN A 119 -6.32 1.79 5.46
CA GLN A 119 -6.03 1.16 6.74
C GLN A 119 -6.63 1.95 7.92
N ALA A 120 -6.57 3.28 7.87
CA ALA A 120 -7.20 4.14 8.87
C ALA A 120 -8.72 3.97 8.88
N CYS A 121 -9.35 3.86 7.70
CA CYS A 121 -10.78 3.56 7.59
C CYS A 121 -11.14 2.20 8.21
N PHE A 122 -10.31 1.17 8.02
CA PHE A 122 -10.52 -0.13 8.68
C PHE A 122 -10.41 0.00 10.20
N ARG A 123 -9.41 0.73 10.70
CA ARG A 123 -9.19 0.95 12.13
C ARG A 123 -10.38 1.61 12.82
N ILE A 124 -10.96 2.66 12.22
CA ILE A 124 -12.11 3.37 12.79
C ILE A 124 -13.45 2.63 12.58
N ASN A 125 -13.47 1.60 11.73
CA ASN A 125 -14.68 0.83 11.42
C ASN A 125 -14.85 -0.41 12.33
N VAL A 126 -13.89 -0.70 13.20
CA VAL A 126 -14.06 -1.73 14.24
C VAL A 126 -14.99 -1.18 15.32
N PRO A 127 -16.10 -1.87 15.67
CA PRO A 127 -16.95 -1.48 16.80
C PRO A 127 -16.08 -1.43 18.06
N GLY A 128 -16.16 -0.35 18.84
CA GLY A 128 -15.53 -0.33 20.16
C GLY A 128 -16.10 -1.49 20.99
N ASN A 129 -15.21 -2.33 21.52
CA ASN A 129 -15.55 -3.30 22.57
C ASN A 129 -16.07 -2.59 23.82
#